data_AF-A0AAX6E134-F1
#
_entry.id   AF-A0AAX6E134-F1
#
_cell.length_a   1.000
_cell.length_b   1.000
_cell.length_c   1.000
_cell.angle_alpha   90.00
_cell.angle_beta   90.00
_cell.angle_gamma   90.00
#
_symmetry.space_group_name_H-M   'P 1'
#
loop_
_entity.id
_entity.type
_entity.pdbx_description
1 polymer ?
#
loop_
_entity_poly.entity_id
_entity_poly.type
_entity_poly.pdbx_seq_one_letter_code
_entity_poly.pdbx_strand_id
1 'polypeptide(L)'
;MEMGSELSKTVATFIVQKILLDDVGLRYICATAERFFALGSVLGNMVVTLAEQPSTRLLKHIIRCYLRLSDNPRACEALQTCLPEMLKDGTFNNCLRVSSVIQTIITIKQFLV
;
A
#
# COMPACT_ATOMS: atom_id res chain seq x y z
N MET A 1 6.29 5.64 10.48
CA MET A 1 5.48 4.57 9.86
C MET A 1 5.99 3.19 10.25
N GLU A 2 7.30 2.97 10.21
CA GLU A 2 7.90 1.66 10.51
C GLU A 2 8.02 1.38 12.03
N MET A 3 8.33 2.41 12.83
CA MET A 3 8.48 2.32 14.29
C MET A 3 7.38 3.08 15.05
N GLY A 4 7.07 2.64 16.27
CA GLY A 4 6.06 3.25 17.17
C GLY A 4 4.85 2.35 17.45
N SER A 5 3.91 2.86 18.26
CA SER A 5 2.65 2.17 18.58
C SER A 5 1.75 2.01 17.34
N GLU A 6 0.83 1.05 17.35
CA GLU A 6 -0.12 0.84 16.26
C GLU A 6 -0.90 2.12 15.89
N LEU A 7 -1.28 2.91 16.89
CA LEU A 7 -1.96 4.18 16.68
C LEU A 7 -1.08 5.17 15.90
N SER A 8 0.19 5.33 16.30
CA SER A 8 1.13 6.20 15.60
C SER A 8 1.41 5.73 14.18
N LYS A 9 1.53 4.42 13.96
CA LYS A 9 1.66 3.83 12.61
C LYS A 9 0.44 4.16 11.77
N THR A 10 -0.76 3.98 12.31
CA THR A 10 -2.03 4.24 11.63
C THR A 10 -2.17 5.71 11.24
N VAL A 11 -1.90 6.64 12.15
CA VAL A 11 -1.98 8.07 11.88
C VAL A 11 -0.92 8.49 10.84
N ALA A 12 0.31 8.00 10.95
CA ALA A 12 1.36 8.30 9.98
C ALA A 12 1.02 7.77 8.58
N THR A 13 0.53 6.53 8.46
CA THR A 13 0.09 5.96 7.18
C THR A 13 -1.11 6.74 6.61
N PHE A 14 -2.03 7.20 7.47
CA PHE A 14 -3.15 8.04 7.02
C PHE A 14 -2.69 9.38 6.45
N ILE A 15 -1.67 10.02 7.03
CA ILE A 15 -1.07 11.25 6.49
C ILE A 15 -0.48 10.98 5.10
N VAL A 16 0.32 9.91 4.96
CA VAL A 16 0.90 9.53 3.66
C VAL A 16 -0.18 9.21 2.64
N GLN A 17 -1.25 8.52 3.06
CA GLN A 17 -2.39 8.27 2.21
C GLN A 17 -3.02 9.59 1.72
N LYS A 18 -3.17 10.60 2.59
CA LYS A 18 -3.69 11.91 2.20
C LYS A 18 -2.77 12.64 1.22
N ILE A 19 -1.45 12.52 1.37
CA ILE A 19 -0.48 13.05 0.41
C ILE A 19 -0.63 12.36 -0.95
N LEU A 20 -0.76 11.03 -0.98
CA LEU A 20 -0.94 10.28 -2.22
C LEU A 20 -2.28 10.60 -2.92
N LEU A 21 -3.33 10.87 -2.15
CA LEU A 21 -4.64 11.24 -2.71
C LEU A 21 -4.61 12.60 -3.41
N ASP A 22 -3.65 13.47 -3.08
CA ASP A 22 -3.40 14.71 -3.80
C ASP A 22 -2.54 14.46 -5.05
N ASP A 23 -2.93 15.05 -6.19
CA ASP A 23 -2.23 14.85 -7.47
C ASP A 23 -0.81 15.43 -7.49
N VAL A 24 -0.54 16.50 -6.72
CA VAL A 24 0.81 17.05 -6.58
C VAL A 24 1.65 16.11 -5.73
N GLY A 25 1.09 15.61 -4.62
CA GLY A 25 1.76 14.64 -3.75
C GLY A 25 2.09 13.32 -4.45
N LEU A 26 1.14 12.74 -5.20
CA LEU A 26 1.39 11.54 -6.00
C LEU A 26 2.51 11.77 -7.02
N ARG A 27 2.46 12.88 -7.78
CA ARG A 27 3.51 13.20 -8.75
C ARG A 27 4.87 13.40 -8.08
N TYR A 28 4.91 14.03 -6.91
CA TYR A 28 6.15 14.24 -6.16
C TYR A 28 6.80 12.91 -5.73
N ILE A 29 5.99 11.97 -5.23
CA ILE A 29 6.44 10.64 -4.80
C ILE A 29 6.89 9.81 -6.00
N CYS A 30 6.15 9.83 -7.10
CA CYS A 30 6.47 9.08 -8.32
C CYS A 30 7.45 9.80 -9.26
N ALA A 31 7.98 10.97 -8.87
CA ALA A 31 8.89 11.75 -9.72
C ALA A 31 10.21 11.01 -9.96
N THR A 32 10.75 10.38 -8.92
CA THR A 32 12.02 9.64 -8.95
C THR A 32 11.84 8.23 -8.40
N ALA A 33 12.64 7.29 -8.92
CA ALA A 33 12.64 5.91 -8.45
C ALA A 33 12.99 5.84 -6.95
N GLU A 34 13.95 6.63 -6.49
CA GLU A 34 14.37 6.68 -5.08
C GLU A 34 13.19 6.97 -4.13
N ARG A 35 12.37 7.97 -4.43
CA ARG A 35 11.22 8.33 -3.59
C ARG A 35 10.14 7.26 -3.59
N PHE A 36 9.86 6.70 -4.77
CA PHE A 36 8.92 5.61 -4.93
C PHE A 36 9.36 4.38 -4.12
N PHE A 37 10.61 3.94 -4.28
CA PHE A 37 11.13 2.77 -3.56
C PHE A 37 11.26 3.02 -2.06
N ALA A 38 11.64 4.24 -1.63
CA ALA A 38 11.66 4.58 -0.21
C ALA A 38 10.27 4.37 0.44
N LEU A 39 9.20 4.85 -0.20
CA LEU A 39 7.84 4.61 0.28
C LEU A 39 7.44 3.13 0.14
N GLY A 40 7.75 2.52 -1.00
CA GLY A 40 7.41 1.12 -1.30
C GLY A 40 8.01 0.13 -0.31
N SER A 41 9.27 0.32 0.08
CA SER A 41 9.96 -0.50 1.09
C SER A 41 9.31 -0.36 2.46
N VAL A 42 8.98 0.86 2.90
CA VAL A 42 8.30 1.08 4.19
C VAL A 42 6.92 0.40 4.20
N LEU A 43 6.13 0.58 3.14
CA LEU A 43 4.82 -0.09 3.03
C LEU A 43 4.97 -1.62 3.01
N GLY A 44 5.96 -2.15 2.28
CA GLY A 44 6.25 -3.58 2.22
C GLY A 44 6.61 -4.17 3.60
N ASN A 45 7.51 -3.52 4.34
CA ASN A 45 7.88 -3.95 5.69
C ASN A 45 6.67 -3.94 6.65
N MET A 46 5.78 -2.95 6.49
CA MET A 46 4.54 -2.92 7.26
C MET A 46 3.59 -4.06 6.90
N VAL A 47 3.51 -4.47 5.63
CA VAL A 47 2.74 -5.66 5.21
C VAL A 47 3.31 -6.93 5.84
N VAL A 48 4.64 -7.09 5.86
CA VAL A 48 5.28 -8.25 6.51
C VAL A 48 4.91 -8.31 7.99
N THR A 49 5.02 -7.19 8.70
CA THR A 49 4.65 -7.10 10.13
C THR A 49 3.18 -7.42 10.37
N LEU A 50 2.30 -7.07 9.43
CA LEU A 50 0.85 -7.30 9.55
C LEU A 50 0.45 -8.77 9.45
N ALA A 51 1.25 -9.65 8.86
CA ALA A 51 0.92 -11.08 8.86
C ALA A 51 1.12 -11.72 10.23
N GLU A 52 2.09 -11.24 11.00
CA GLU A 52 2.31 -11.71 12.37
C GLU A 52 1.35 -11.05 13.34
N GLN A 53 1.08 -9.75 13.17
CA GLN A 53 0.20 -8.96 14.02
C GLN A 53 -0.88 -8.26 13.18
N PRO A 54 -2.01 -8.93 12.91
CA PRO A 54 -3.03 -8.41 12.01
C PRO A 54 -3.70 -7.15 12.55
N SER A 55 -3.67 -6.08 11.75
CA SER A 55 -4.47 -4.86 11.97
C SER A 55 -5.24 -4.49 10.71
N THR A 56 -6.57 -4.69 10.75
CA THR A 56 -7.45 -4.40 9.61
C THR A 56 -7.48 -2.92 9.24
N ARG A 57 -7.35 -2.04 10.24
CA ARG A 57 -7.35 -0.58 10.03
C ARG A 57 -6.07 -0.15 9.32
N LEU A 58 -4.92 -0.63 9.76
CA LEU A 58 -3.64 -0.27 9.15
C LEU A 58 -3.52 -0.85 7.72
N LEU A 59 -3.90 -2.12 7.55
CA LEU A 59 -3.93 -2.78 6.24
C LEU A 59 -4.77 -2.02 5.22
N LYS A 60 -5.95 -1.52 5.65
CA LYS A 60 -6.83 -0.68 4.82
C LYS A 60 -6.17 0.60 4.32
N HIS A 61 -5.31 1.23 5.11
CA HIS A 61 -4.58 2.43 4.69
C HIS A 61 -3.46 2.07 3.71
N ILE A 62 -2.70 1.01 3.99
CA ILE A 62 -1.62 0.53 3.12
C ILE A 62 -2.13 0.16 1.72
N ILE A 63 -3.21 -0.61 1.64
CA ILE A 63 -3.79 -1.01 0.34
C ILE A 63 -4.24 0.21 -0.46
N ARG A 64 -4.81 1.24 0.20
CA ARG A 64 -5.19 2.48 -0.48
C ARG A 64 -3.98 3.27 -0.98
N CYS A 65 -2.85 3.23 -0.28
CA CYS A 65 -1.61 3.81 -0.78
C CYS A 65 -1.14 3.09 -2.06
N TYR A 66 -1.12 1.75 -2.06
CA TYR A 66 -0.75 0.98 -3.26
C TYR A 66 -1.70 1.19 -4.44
N LEU A 67 -3.02 1.24 -4.19
CA LEU A 67 -3.99 1.58 -5.23
C LEU A 67 -3.68 2.94 -5.85
N ARG A 68 -3.48 3.96 -5.01
CA ARG A 68 -3.25 5.31 -5.50
C ARG A 68 -1.91 5.44 -6.24
N LEU A 69 -0.89 4.67 -5.83
CA LEU A 69 0.36 4.56 -6.58
C LEU A 69 0.14 3.93 -7.97
N SER A 70 -0.77 2.96 -8.10
CA SER A 70 -1.08 2.31 -9.39
C SER A 70 -1.72 3.24 -10.41
N ASP A 71 -2.32 4.36 -9.97
CA ASP A 71 -2.85 5.39 -10.88
C ASP A 71 -1.73 6.12 -11.66
N ASN A 72 -0.48 6.02 -11.22
CA ASN A 72 0.67 6.55 -11.94
C ASN A 72 1.29 5.46 -12.84
N PRO A 73 1.39 5.65 -14.16
CA PRO A 73 1.88 4.63 -15.08
C PRO A 73 3.29 4.10 -14.75
N ARG A 74 4.22 4.99 -14.35
CA ARG A 74 5.60 4.60 -14.00
C ARG A 74 5.66 3.78 -12.71
N ALA A 75 4.87 4.17 -11.72
CA ALA A 75 4.76 3.42 -10.47
C ALA A 75 4.04 2.09 -10.69
N CYS A 76 3.02 2.05 -11.55
CA CYS A 76 2.30 0.84 -11.91
C CYS A 76 3.24 -0.24 -12.47
N GLU A 77 4.11 0.12 -13.42
CA GLU A 77 5.15 -0.77 -13.95
C GLU A 77 6.09 -1.29 -12.85
N ALA A 78 6.57 -0.39 -11.98
CA ALA A 78 7.44 -0.79 -10.87
C ALA A 78 6.72 -1.73 -9.88
N LEU A 79 5.45 -1.48 -9.58
CA LEU A 79 4.62 -2.29 -8.68
C LEU A 79 4.46 -3.74 -9.16
N GLN A 80 4.53 -4.02 -10.47
CA GLN A 80 4.51 -5.40 -10.97
C GLN A 80 5.62 -6.25 -10.33
N THR A 81 6.78 -5.63 -10.08
CA THR A 81 7.98 -6.30 -9.57
C THR A 81 8.15 -6.22 -8.05
N CYS A 82 7.60 -5.18 -7.40
CA CYS A 82 7.88 -4.91 -5.99
C CYS A 82 6.65 -5.02 -5.06
N LEU A 83 5.46 -5.34 -5.58
CA LEU A 83 4.27 -5.54 -4.74
C LEU A 83 4.44 -6.79 -3.85
N PRO A 84 4.27 -6.68 -2.52
CA PRO A 84 4.43 -7.82 -1.61
C PRO A 84 3.50 -9.00 -1.95
N GLU A 85 4.06 -10.21 -2.04
CA GLU A 85 3.31 -11.44 -2.36
C GLU A 85 2.18 -11.75 -1.37
N MET A 86 2.31 -11.31 -0.13
CA MET A 86 1.30 -11.49 0.93
C MET A 86 0.00 -10.73 0.62
N LEU A 87 0.06 -9.70 -0.23
CA LEU A 87 -1.14 -9.04 -0.76
C LEU A 87 -1.77 -9.81 -1.92
N LYS A 88 -1.06 -10.79 -2.51
CA LYS A 88 -1.49 -11.58 -3.68
C LYS A 88 -1.91 -13.01 -3.31
N ASP A 89 -1.34 -13.62 -2.29
CA ASP A 89 -1.46 -15.04 -1.94
C ASP A 89 -2.66 -15.38 -1.04
N GLY A 90 -3.39 -14.36 -0.57
CA GLY A 90 -4.56 -14.53 0.30
C GLY A 90 -4.26 -14.54 1.80
N THR A 91 -3.03 -14.24 2.22
CA THR A 91 -2.62 -14.10 3.63
C THR A 91 -3.60 -13.25 4.44
N PHE A 92 -4.11 -12.16 3.84
CA PHE A 92 -5.03 -11.23 4.51
C PHE A 92 -6.53 -11.47 4.24
N ASN A 93 -6.93 -12.58 3.62
CA ASN A 93 -8.32 -12.83 3.25
C ASN A 93 -9.30 -12.68 4.42
N ASN A 94 -8.92 -13.15 5.61
CA ASN A 94 -9.73 -13.01 6.82
C ASN A 94 -9.88 -11.56 7.29
N CYS A 95 -8.83 -10.74 7.13
CA CYS A 95 -8.86 -9.31 7.44
C CYS A 95 -9.66 -8.51 6.40
N LEU A 96 -9.70 -8.99 5.16
CA LEU A 96 -10.27 -8.28 4.01
C LEU A 96 -11.74 -8.65 3.73
N ARG A 97 -12.23 -9.81 4.22
CA ARG A 97 -13.64 -10.24 4.05
C ARG A 97 -14.68 -9.20 4.50
N VAL A 98 -14.33 -8.34 5.44
CA VAL A 98 -15.22 -7.30 6.00
C VAL A 98 -15.15 -5.98 5.22
N SER A 99 -14.38 -5.93 4.13
CA SER A 99 -14.03 -4.67 3.45
C SER A 99 -14.15 -4.79 1.94
N SER A 100 -14.74 -3.79 1.29
CA SER A 100 -14.80 -3.62 -0.18
C SER A 100 -13.44 -3.51 -0.89
N VAL A 101 -12.35 -3.82 -0.18
CA VAL A 101 -10.94 -3.68 -0.58
C VAL A 101 -10.42 -4.92 -1.33
N ILE A 102 -11.07 -6.08 -1.19
CA ILE A 102 -10.74 -7.28 -2.00
C ILE A 102 -10.93 -6.99 -3.50
N GLN A 103 -11.99 -6.26 -3.86
CA GLN A 103 -12.23 -5.85 -5.25
C GLN A 103 -11.08 -4.98 -5.79
N THR A 104 -10.47 -4.15 -4.94
CA THR A 104 -9.34 -3.26 -5.28
C THR A 104 -8.05 -4.03 -5.55
N ILE A 105 -7.72 -5.07 -4.76
CA ILE A 105 -6.56 -5.94 -5.04
C ILE A 105 -6.79 -6.73 -6.33
N ILE A 106 -8.02 -7.16 -6.59
CA ILE A 106 -8.41 -7.78 -7.86
C ILE A 106 -8.23 -6.78 -9.00
N THR A 107 -8.66 -5.52 -8.87
CA THR A 107 -8.43 -4.47 -9.88
C THR A 107 -6.93 -4.22 -10.12
N ILE A 108 -6.11 -4.15 -9.06
CA ILE A 108 -4.65 -4.03 -9.19
C ILE A 108 -4.08 -5.25 -9.95
N LYS A 109 -4.51 -6.48 -9.62
CA LYS A 109 -4.11 -7.68 -10.36
C LYS A 109 -4.58 -7.68 -11.82
N GLN A 110 -5.76 -7.10 -12.11
CA GLN A 110 -6.36 -7.07 -13.44
C GLN A 110 -5.79 -5.96 -14.34
N PHE A 111 -5.13 -4.95 -13.76
CA PHE A 111 -4.40 -3.89 -14.48
C PHE A 111 -2.92 -4.22 -14.71
N LEU A 112 -2.36 -5.16 -13.93
CA LEU A 112 -0.94 -5.57 -13.99
C LEU A 112 -0.71 -6.84 -14.85
N VAL A 113 -1.76 -7.39 -15.47
CA VAL A 113 -1.75 -8.48 -16.47
C VAL A 113 -2.36 -7.95 -17.76
#